data_AF-A0A496ZG61-F1
#
_entry.id   AF-A0A496ZG61-F1
#
_cell.length_a   1.000
_cell.length_b   1.000
_cell.length_c   1.000
_cell.angle_alpha   90.00
_cell.angle_beta   90.00
_cell.angle_gamma   90.00
#
_symmetry.space_group_name_H-M   'P 1'
#
loop_
_entity.id
_entity.type
_entity.pdbx_description
1 polymer ?
#
loop_
_entity_poly.entity_id
_entity_poly.type
_entity_poly.pdbx_seq_one_letter_code
_entity_poly.pdbx_strand_id
1 'polypeptide(L)'
;MKRLFNREKDREKKFVKGFNVLEDECIWMKAGVVNFRQCDNSFDCSSCPFDKGMRKAMGVDERLKTEQAAPRWVEFLQKNYYGASRPCRHALTGRIDAPKLCAMNYECYHCSFDQMLDEMDIARDLESPQYLSASGYQMADGYYYHMGHSWSRFEHGGRIRVGVDDFLVKVFGSARSLNLPPLGEKMQQNKVGWAFARNGHEAAVLSPITGTILAVNHKVREHPEMVHEDPYNTGWLFIMEPVMPKRNLKGLYFGRESVQWMEKESQRLLSLMGPEYKDLAATGAESISDVYGSFPEIGWDVLVKTFLRTGQK
;
A
#
# COMPACT_ATOMS: atom_id res chain seq x y z
N MET A 1 17.06 22.33 46.69
CA MET A 1 16.40 22.75 45.43
C MET A 1 17.25 22.29 44.23
N LYS A 2 17.17 21.02 43.84
CA LYS A 2 17.78 20.52 42.59
C LYS A 2 16.64 19.98 41.73
N ARG A 3 16.17 20.79 40.76
CA ARG A 3 15.23 20.34 39.73
C ARG A 3 16.03 19.57 38.69
N LEU A 4 15.81 18.27 38.64
CA LEU A 4 16.24 17.39 37.56
C LEU A 4 15.40 17.73 36.32
N PHE A 5 16.04 18.30 35.31
CA PHE A 5 15.48 18.41 33.97
C PHE A 5 15.48 17.03 33.34
N ASN A 6 14.33 16.37 33.30
CA ASN A 6 14.14 15.19 32.47
C ASN A 6 13.63 15.66 31.10
N ARG A 7 14.50 15.58 30.09
CA ARG A 7 14.14 15.75 28.67
C ARG A 7 13.44 14.48 28.22
N GLU A 8 12.11 14.46 28.30
CA GLU A 8 11.31 13.47 27.57
C GLU A 8 11.40 13.81 26.07
N LYS A 9 12.21 13.04 25.34
CA LYS A 9 12.15 12.99 23.88
C LYS A 9 10.85 12.28 23.52
N ASP A 10 9.86 13.03 23.09
CA ASP A 10 8.70 12.51 22.36
C ASP A 10 9.19 11.73 21.14
N ARG A 11 9.17 10.39 21.24
CA ARG A 11 9.28 9.50 20.10
C ARG A 11 7.87 9.30 19.56
N GLU A 12 7.47 10.12 18.59
CA GLU A 12 6.26 9.88 17.80
C GLU A 12 6.26 8.43 17.28
N LYS A 13 5.32 7.62 17.78
CA LYS A 13 5.19 6.21 17.40
C LYS A 13 4.61 6.14 15.98
N LYS A 14 5.32 5.43 15.09
CA LYS A 14 5.00 5.32 13.65
C LYS A 14 3.90 4.28 13.41
N PHE A 15 2.65 4.72 13.42
CA PHE A 15 1.50 3.94 12.93
C PHE A 15 1.46 3.95 11.39
N VAL A 16 0.96 2.86 10.79
CA VAL A 16 0.48 2.90 9.39
C VAL A 16 -0.77 3.77 9.39
N LYS A 17 -0.75 4.86 8.62
CA LYS A 17 -1.83 5.85 8.54
C LYS A 17 -2.71 5.50 7.32
N GLY A 18 -4.01 5.74 7.38
CA GLY A 18 -4.92 5.58 6.23
C GLY A 18 -5.77 4.31 6.22
N PHE A 19 -5.86 3.56 7.32
CA PHE A 19 -6.81 2.45 7.46
C PHE A 19 -7.74 2.71 8.65
N ASN A 20 -9.03 2.89 8.39
CA ASN A 20 -10.05 2.95 9.43
C ASN A 20 -10.68 1.56 9.57
N VAL A 21 -10.27 0.79 10.58
CA VAL A 21 -11.09 -0.31 11.09
C VAL A 21 -11.86 0.23 12.28
N LEU A 22 -13.13 -0.15 12.41
CA LEU A 22 -14.01 0.32 13.48
C LEU A 22 -13.46 0.04 14.89
N GLU A 23 -12.51 -0.90 15.04
CA GLU A 23 -11.81 -1.16 16.29
C GLU A 23 -10.32 -1.41 16.06
N ASP A 24 -9.49 -0.40 16.31
CA ASP A 24 -8.03 -0.45 16.18
C ASP A 24 -7.33 -1.23 17.29
N GLU A 25 -8.00 -2.07 18.09
CA GLU A 25 -7.36 -2.74 19.22
C GLU A 25 -6.43 -3.88 18.76
N CYS A 26 -5.22 -3.95 19.33
CA CYS A 26 -4.28 -5.03 19.12
C CYS A 26 -4.89 -6.36 19.62
N ILE A 27 -4.60 -7.46 18.93
CA ILE A 27 -5.08 -8.79 19.34
C ILE A 27 -4.66 -9.18 20.76
N TRP A 28 -3.49 -8.73 21.22
CA TRP A 28 -3.02 -8.91 22.60
C TRP A 28 -3.80 -8.09 23.62
N MET A 29 -4.34 -6.93 23.22
CA MET A 29 -5.19 -6.09 24.06
C MET A 29 -6.59 -6.68 24.15
N LYS A 30 -7.17 -7.12 23.02
CA LYS A 30 -8.45 -7.85 23.00
C LYS A 30 -8.41 -9.14 23.81
N ALA A 31 -7.26 -9.81 23.76
CA ALA A 31 -6.96 -10.95 24.61
C ALA A 31 -6.91 -10.57 26.12
N GLY A 32 -6.60 -9.33 26.48
CA GLY A 32 -6.39 -8.95 27.88
C GLY A 32 -5.01 -9.33 28.41
N VAL A 33 -4.05 -9.61 27.53
CA VAL A 33 -2.64 -9.82 27.90
C VAL A 33 -1.94 -8.49 28.14
N VAL A 34 -2.38 -7.43 27.47
CA VAL A 34 -1.88 -6.06 27.67
C VAL A 34 -3.05 -5.09 27.84
N ASN A 35 -2.85 -4.09 28.69
CA ASN A 35 -3.92 -3.18 29.08
C ASN A 35 -4.34 -2.20 27.98
N PHE A 36 -3.39 -1.71 27.18
CA PHE A 36 -3.68 -0.78 26.10
C PHE A 36 -2.66 -0.92 24.98
N ARG A 37 -3.13 -1.30 23.78
CA ARG A 37 -2.35 -1.24 22.56
C ARG A 37 -3.26 -1.25 21.35
N GLN A 38 -3.12 -0.25 20.48
CA GLN A 38 -3.73 -0.27 19.16
C GLN A 38 -2.89 -1.05 18.15
N CYS A 39 -3.55 -1.73 17.22
CA CYS A 39 -2.98 -2.44 16.09
C CYS A 39 -2.38 -1.42 15.11
N ASP A 40 -1.07 -1.51 14.90
CA ASP A 40 -0.32 -0.62 14.02
C ASP A 40 0.30 -1.39 12.84
N ASN A 41 -0.17 -2.61 12.58
CA ASN A 41 0.37 -3.54 11.58
C ASN A 41 -0.74 -4.22 10.75
N SER A 42 -1.90 -3.57 10.60
CA SER A 42 -3.01 -4.03 9.75
C SER A 42 -3.45 -5.48 10.00
N PHE A 43 -3.40 -5.91 11.26
CA PHE A 43 -3.73 -7.27 11.72
C PHE A 43 -2.88 -8.41 11.14
N ASP A 44 -1.79 -8.10 10.42
CA ASP A 44 -0.75 -9.09 10.12
C ASP A 44 0.07 -9.36 11.39
N CYS A 45 -0.44 -10.26 12.21
CA CYS A 45 0.18 -10.64 13.47
C CYS A 45 1.46 -11.46 13.25
N SER A 46 1.57 -12.16 12.12
CA SER A 46 2.71 -13.05 11.82
C SER A 46 4.02 -12.29 11.63
N SER A 47 3.94 -11.11 10.99
CA SER A 47 5.10 -10.24 10.78
C SER A 47 5.27 -9.18 11.87
N CYS A 48 4.28 -9.01 12.76
CA CYS A 48 4.21 -7.93 13.73
C CYS A 48 5.40 -7.91 14.71
N PRO A 49 6.19 -6.82 14.79
CA PRO A 49 7.33 -6.71 15.70
C PRO A 49 6.93 -6.80 17.18
N PHE A 50 5.74 -6.32 17.53
CA PHE A 50 5.23 -6.41 18.89
C PHE A 50 4.88 -7.84 19.27
N ASP A 51 4.20 -8.57 18.38
CA ASP A 51 3.91 -10.01 18.58
C ASP A 51 5.21 -10.80 18.76
N LYS A 52 6.20 -10.57 17.89
CA LYS A 52 7.55 -11.16 18.00
C LYS A 52 8.22 -10.84 19.34
N GLY A 53 8.13 -9.59 19.79
CA GLY A 53 8.64 -9.15 21.09
C GLY A 53 7.97 -9.88 22.25
N MET A 54 6.65 -10.04 22.21
CA MET A 54 5.87 -10.78 23.21
C MET A 54 6.19 -12.28 23.22
N ARG A 55 6.41 -12.89 22.04
CA ARG A 55 6.86 -14.28 21.90
C ARG A 55 8.20 -14.50 22.60
N LYS A 56 9.18 -13.66 22.28
CA LYS A 56 10.49 -13.69 22.92
C LYS A 56 10.44 -13.44 24.43
N ALA A 57 9.67 -12.44 24.87
CA ALA A 57 9.58 -12.04 26.27
C ALA A 57 9.09 -13.15 27.20
N MET A 58 8.25 -14.05 26.71
CA MET A 58 7.84 -15.22 27.48
C MET A 58 8.40 -16.54 26.96
N GLY A 59 9.67 -16.50 26.55
CA GLY A 59 10.53 -17.68 26.41
C GLY A 59 10.27 -18.57 25.20
N VAL A 60 9.53 -18.07 24.21
CA VAL A 60 9.25 -18.80 22.96
C VAL A 60 10.25 -18.30 21.91
N ASP A 61 11.48 -18.84 21.89
CA ASP A 61 12.21 -18.89 20.62
C ASP A 61 13.34 -19.95 20.52
N GLU A 62 13.58 -20.40 19.28
CA GLU A 62 14.55 -21.36 18.71
C GLU A 62 14.17 -22.84 18.48
N ARG A 63 13.20 -23.45 19.19
CA ARG A 63 12.87 -24.88 18.94
C ARG A 63 11.85 -25.15 17.83
N LEU A 64 11.13 -24.12 17.37
CA LEU A 64 10.17 -24.22 16.27
C LEU A 64 10.83 -23.73 14.98
N LYS A 65 11.85 -24.48 14.51
CA LYS A 65 12.50 -24.30 13.20
C LYS A 65 11.80 -25.06 12.07
N THR A 66 10.53 -25.40 12.25
CA THR A 66 9.67 -25.93 11.19
C THR A 66 8.64 -24.89 10.80
N GLU A 67 8.44 -24.76 9.50
CA GLU A 67 7.45 -23.89 8.88
C GLU A 67 6.07 -24.06 9.55
N GLN A 68 5.35 -22.95 9.74
CA GLN A 68 3.97 -22.87 10.24
C GLN A 68 3.72 -23.05 11.76
N ALA A 69 4.56 -22.49 12.64
CA ALA A 69 4.18 -22.35 14.05
C ALA A 69 3.12 -21.25 14.26
N ALA A 70 1.97 -21.60 14.83
CA ALA A 70 0.88 -20.66 15.12
C ALA A 70 1.35 -19.44 15.94
N PRO A 71 0.80 -18.23 15.70
CA PRO A 71 1.09 -17.06 16.51
C PRO A 71 0.70 -17.27 17.99
N ARG A 72 1.38 -16.61 18.93
CA ARG A 72 1.17 -16.90 20.36
C ARG A 72 -0.17 -16.39 20.91
N TRP A 73 -0.79 -15.40 20.28
CA TRP A 73 -2.17 -15.03 20.62
C TRP A 73 -3.15 -16.20 20.39
N VAL A 74 -2.81 -17.15 19.51
CA VAL A 74 -3.61 -18.37 19.30
C VAL A 74 -3.68 -19.17 20.60
N GLU A 75 -2.54 -19.48 21.23
CA GLU A 75 -2.51 -20.19 22.53
C GLU A 75 -3.36 -19.46 23.59
N PHE A 76 -3.28 -18.14 23.58
CA PHE A 76 -4.03 -17.32 24.52
C PHE A 76 -5.55 -17.40 24.28
N LEU A 77 -6.00 -17.24 23.03
CA LEU A 77 -7.42 -17.39 22.70
C LEU A 77 -7.90 -18.83 22.92
N GLN A 78 -7.06 -19.81 22.66
CA GLN A 78 -7.35 -21.21 22.94
C GLN A 78 -7.53 -21.48 24.43
N LYS A 79 -6.78 -20.79 25.30
CA LYS A 79 -6.89 -20.87 26.77
C LYS A 79 -8.13 -20.13 27.28
N ASN A 80 -8.45 -18.97 26.72
CA ASN A 80 -9.55 -18.13 27.18
C ASN A 80 -10.91 -18.57 26.64
N TYR A 81 -10.95 -19.15 25.44
CA TYR A 81 -12.16 -19.64 24.80
C TYR A 81 -12.05 -21.13 24.54
N TYR A 82 -12.95 -21.89 25.17
CA TYR A 82 -12.94 -23.35 25.14
C TYR A 82 -14.12 -23.91 24.35
N GLY A 83 -13.86 -24.90 23.51
CA GLY A 83 -14.91 -25.64 22.79
C GLY A 83 -15.85 -24.73 22.01
N ALA A 84 -17.14 -24.84 22.29
CA ALA A 84 -18.22 -24.14 21.57
C ALA A 84 -18.24 -22.62 21.76
N SER A 85 -17.42 -22.04 22.65
CA SER A 85 -17.36 -20.59 22.87
C SER A 85 -16.21 -19.91 22.17
N ARG A 86 -15.57 -20.54 21.18
CA ARG A 86 -14.46 -19.96 20.41
C ARG A 86 -14.96 -19.06 19.28
N PRO A 87 -15.08 -17.73 19.44
CA PRO A 87 -15.43 -16.86 18.33
C PRO A 87 -14.30 -16.85 17.29
N CYS A 88 -14.66 -16.72 16.01
CA CYS A 88 -13.76 -16.53 14.90
C CYS A 88 -13.00 -15.21 15.05
N ARG A 89 -11.73 -15.17 14.64
CA ARG A 89 -10.94 -13.92 14.67
C ARG A 89 -11.63 -12.80 13.90
N HIS A 90 -12.26 -13.10 12.77
CA HIS A 90 -12.93 -12.11 11.92
C HIS A 90 -14.17 -11.52 12.57
N ALA A 91 -14.87 -12.31 13.39
CA ALA A 91 -15.98 -11.80 14.20
C ALA A 91 -15.44 -10.95 15.37
N LEU A 92 -14.36 -11.41 16.01
CA LEU A 92 -13.70 -10.64 17.08
C LEU A 92 -13.14 -9.30 16.61
N THR A 93 -12.67 -9.20 15.37
CA THR A 93 -12.11 -7.97 14.79
C THR A 93 -13.15 -7.11 14.08
N GLY A 94 -14.42 -7.53 14.03
CA GLY A 94 -15.47 -6.83 13.29
C GLY A 94 -15.29 -6.85 11.76
N ARG A 95 -14.49 -7.78 11.21
CA ARG A 95 -14.42 -8.02 9.75
C ARG A 95 -15.71 -8.67 9.24
N ILE A 96 -16.43 -9.37 10.11
CA ILE A 96 -17.77 -9.91 9.84
C ILE A 96 -18.71 -9.54 10.99
N ASP A 97 -19.96 -9.24 10.65
CA ASP A 97 -20.97 -8.80 11.62
C ASP A 97 -21.60 -9.98 12.41
N ALA A 98 -21.59 -11.18 11.84
CA ALA A 98 -22.25 -12.34 12.43
C ALA A 98 -21.33 -13.12 13.40
N PRO A 99 -21.86 -13.60 14.54
CA PRO A 99 -21.11 -14.47 15.42
C PRO A 99 -20.79 -15.78 14.70
N LYS A 100 -19.50 -16.00 14.41
CA LYS A 100 -18.99 -17.23 13.84
C LYS A 100 -18.07 -17.90 14.86
N LEU A 101 -18.16 -19.21 15.00
CA LEU A 101 -17.22 -19.98 15.81
C LEU A 101 -15.98 -20.42 15.01
N CYS A 102 -14.83 -20.45 15.66
CA CYS A 102 -13.58 -20.93 15.11
C CYS A 102 -13.48 -22.46 15.29
N ALA A 103 -13.52 -23.19 14.17
CA ALA A 103 -13.31 -24.64 14.17
C ALA A 103 -11.83 -25.05 14.12
N MET A 104 -10.94 -24.15 13.70
CA MET A 104 -9.53 -24.45 13.43
C MET A 104 -8.60 -24.05 14.57
N ASN A 105 -9.07 -23.96 15.82
CA ASN A 105 -8.24 -23.55 16.96
C ASN A 105 -7.45 -22.24 16.73
N TYR A 106 -7.98 -21.31 15.93
CA TYR A 106 -7.33 -20.08 15.47
C TYR A 106 -6.13 -20.25 14.53
N GLU A 107 -5.93 -21.44 13.97
CA GLU A 107 -5.01 -21.73 12.86
C GLU A 107 -5.62 -21.28 11.53
N CYS A 108 -5.76 -19.96 11.37
CA CYS A 108 -6.45 -19.38 10.23
C CYS A 108 -5.79 -19.70 8.88
N TYR A 109 -4.49 -19.99 8.86
CA TYR A 109 -3.75 -20.42 7.67
C TYR A 109 -4.24 -21.75 7.08
N HIS A 110 -4.99 -22.56 7.84
CA HIS A 110 -5.67 -23.77 7.37
C HIS A 110 -7.20 -23.61 7.27
N CYS A 111 -7.72 -22.41 7.51
CA CYS A 111 -9.15 -22.17 7.56
C CYS A 111 -9.67 -21.76 6.17
N SER A 112 -10.49 -22.59 5.55
CA SER A 112 -11.12 -22.29 4.26
C SER A 112 -11.95 -21.00 4.28
N PHE A 113 -12.54 -20.66 5.43
CA PHE A 113 -13.26 -19.40 5.58
C PHE A 113 -12.35 -18.17 5.59
N ASP A 114 -11.13 -18.31 6.13
CA ASP A 114 -10.13 -17.24 6.06
C ASP A 114 -9.68 -17.02 4.62
N GLN A 115 -9.35 -18.11 3.93
CA GLN A 115 -8.99 -18.08 2.51
C GLN A 115 -10.12 -17.47 1.65
N MET A 116 -11.37 -17.87 1.89
CA MET A 116 -12.52 -17.33 1.16
C MET A 116 -12.66 -15.82 1.35
N LEU A 117 -12.55 -15.31 2.59
CA LEU A 117 -12.63 -13.86 2.84
C LEU A 117 -11.49 -13.10 2.17
N ASP A 118 -10.30 -13.69 2.17
CA ASP A 118 -9.13 -13.13 1.52
C ASP A 118 -9.26 -13.09 0.00
N GLU A 119 -9.87 -14.10 -0.62
CA GLU A 119 -10.20 -14.13 -2.05
C GLU A 119 -11.28 -13.09 -2.38
N MET A 120 -12.30 -12.95 -1.53
CA MET A 120 -13.34 -11.93 -1.67
C MET A 120 -12.77 -10.51 -1.61
N ASP A 121 -11.86 -10.23 -0.68
CA ASP A 121 -11.24 -8.91 -0.55
C ASP A 121 -10.35 -8.58 -1.77
N ILE A 122 -9.65 -9.57 -2.32
CA ILE A 122 -8.87 -9.40 -3.56
C ILE A 122 -9.80 -9.07 -4.74
N ALA A 123 -10.91 -9.79 -4.85
CA ALA A 123 -11.86 -9.67 -5.96
C ALA A 123 -12.77 -8.44 -5.86
N ARG A 124 -12.84 -7.79 -4.70
CA ARG A 124 -13.69 -6.62 -4.47
C ARG A 124 -13.21 -5.43 -5.29
N ASP A 125 -14.14 -4.76 -5.95
CA ASP A 125 -13.87 -3.45 -6.55
C ASP A 125 -13.55 -2.43 -5.46
N LEU A 126 -12.64 -1.49 -5.76
CA LEU A 126 -12.33 -0.45 -4.80
C LEU A 126 -13.51 0.52 -4.71
N GLU A 127 -13.89 0.89 -3.50
CA GLU A 127 -14.70 2.08 -3.32
C GLU A 127 -13.86 3.30 -3.75
N SER A 128 -14.47 4.21 -4.51
CA SER A 128 -13.83 5.44 -4.94
C SER A 128 -13.33 6.21 -3.72
N PRO A 129 -12.02 6.50 -3.64
CA PRO A 129 -11.48 7.23 -2.50
C PRO A 129 -12.00 8.67 -2.49
N GLN A 130 -11.89 9.33 -1.33
CA GLN A 130 -11.96 10.78 -1.31
C GLN A 130 -10.74 11.35 -2.03
N TYR A 131 -10.95 12.36 -2.87
CA TYR A 131 -9.87 12.95 -3.65
C TYR A 131 -9.38 14.27 -3.05
N LEU A 132 -8.07 14.44 -3.09
CA LEU A 132 -7.36 15.70 -2.92
C LEU A 132 -6.92 16.20 -4.30
N SER A 133 -6.76 17.51 -4.46
CA SER A 133 -6.23 18.11 -5.69
C SER A 133 -4.90 18.80 -5.40
N ALA A 134 -3.90 18.53 -6.24
CA ALA A 134 -2.58 19.15 -6.18
C ALA A 134 -2.22 19.66 -7.58
N SER A 135 -2.29 20.97 -7.80
CA SER A 135 -1.97 21.61 -9.09
C SER A 135 -2.69 20.99 -10.30
N GLY A 136 -3.98 20.63 -10.16
CA GLY A 136 -4.79 20.03 -11.23
C GLY A 136 -4.72 18.50 -11.34
N TYR A 137 -3.91 17.84 -10.49
CA TYR A 137 -3.83 16.39 -10.40
C TYR A 137 -4.66 15.86 -9.24
N GLN A 138 -5.47 14.85 -9.51
CA GLN A 138 -6.26 14.17 -8.49
C GLN A 138 -5.39 13.17 -7.72
N MET A 139 -5.55 13.13 -6.41
CA MET A 139 -4.86 12.19 -5.52
C MET A 139 -5.88 11.55 -4.58
N ALA A 140 -5.91 10.23 -4.50
CA ALA A 140 -6.64 9.50 -3.47
C ALA A 140 -6.10 9.84 -2.06
N ASP A 141 -6.98 10.26 -1.16
CA ASP A 141 -6.68 10.44 0.26
C ASP A 141 -6.49 9.09 0.97
N GLY A 142 -5.66 9.07 2.00
CA GLY A 142 -5.32 7.84 2.74
C GLY A 142 -4.41 6.87 1.98
N TYR A 143 -3.90 7.22 0.80
CA TYR A 143 -2.97 6.40 0.02
C TYR A 143 -1.51 6.85 0.26
N TYR A 144 -0.58 5.93 0.04
CA TYR A 144 0.85 6.20 0.02
C TYR A 144 1.34 6.38 -1.41
N TYR A 145 2.19 7.38 -1.66
CA TYR A 145 2.72 7.68 -2.99
C TYR A 145 4.23 7.48 -3.05
N HIS A 146 4.70 6.87 -4.13
CA HIS A 146 6.12 6.66 -4.40
C HIS A 146 6.65 7.71 -5.38
N MET A 147 7.93 8.07 -5.24
CA MET A 147 8.59 9.07 -6.12
C MET A 147 8.58 8.72 -7.61
N GLY A 148 8.30 7.47 -7.95
CA GLY A 148 8.10 6.96 -9.32
C GLY A 148 6.63 6.90 -9.73
N HIS A 149 5.77 7.72 -9.11
CA HIS A 149 4.36 7.90 -9.45
C HIS A 149 3.50 6.63 -9.41
N SER A 150 3.80 5.75 -8.46
CA SER A 150 2.92 4.64 -8.09
C SER A 150 2.30 4.91 -6.73
N TRP A 151 1.04 4.52 -6.54
CA TRP A 151 0.37 4.57 -5.24
C TRP A 151 0.29 3.19 -4.59
N SER A 152 0.11 3.16 -3.28
CA SER A 152 -0.01 1.96 -2.47
C SER A 152 -1.11 2.15 -1.42
N ARG A 153 -2.12 1.27 -1.44
CA ARG A 153 -3.23 1.23 -0.50
C ARG A 153 -3.16 -0.05 0.32
N PHE A 154 -3.20 0.06 1.65
CA PHE A 154 -3.29 -1.11 2.51
C PHE A 154 -4.71 -1.68 2.48
N GLU A 155 -4.77 -3.00 2.41
CA GLU A 155 -6.00 -3.78 2.52
C GLU A 155 -6.00 -4.59 3.81
N HIS A 156 -7.16 -5.19 4.09
CA HIS A 156 -7.27 -6.11 5.21
C HIS A 156 -6.25 -7.27 5.06
N GLY A 157 -5.73 -7.77 6.19
CA GLY A 157 -4.70 -8.81 6.19
C GLY A 157 -3.29 -8.29 5.91
N GLY A 158 -3.09 -6.97 5.81
CA GLY A 158 -1.78 -6.35 5.63
C GLY A 158 -1.25 -6.39 4.19
N ARG A 159 -2.08 -6.79 3.23
CA ARG A 159 -1.78 -6.73 1.80
C ARG A 159 -1.77 -5.29 1.31
N ILE A 160 -1.13 -5.07 0.17
CA ILE A 160 -1.03 -3.76 -0.46
C ILE A 160 -1.45 -3.87 -1.91
N ARG A 161 -2.45 -3.08 -2.29
CA ARG A 161 -2.82 -2.85 -3.68
C ARG A 161 -2.02 -1.69 -4.24
N VAL A 162 -1.52 -1.85 -5.46
CA VAL A 162 -0.64 -0.90 -6.14
C VAL A 162 -1.23 -0.49 -7.48
N GLY A 163 -1.12 0.79 -7.81
CA GLY A 163 -1.45 1.36 -9.12
C GLY A 163 -0.56 2.56 -9.44
N VAL A 164 -0.92 3.32 -10.48
CA VAL A 164 -0.25 4.58 -10.86
C VAL A 164 -1.13 5.78 -10.56
N ASP A 165 -0.51 6.93 -10.30
CA ASP A 165 -1.26 8.15 -10.00
C ASP A 165 -1.73 8.89 -11.26
N ASP A 166 -2.67 9.83 -11.05
CA ASP A 166 -3.24 10.70 -12.10
C ASP A 166 -2.16 11.49 -12.86
N PHE A 167 -1.07 11.85 -12.19
CA PHE A 167 0.03 12.57 -12.80
C PHE A 167 0.73 11.73 -13.87
N LEU A 168 1.08 10.47 -13.56
CA LEU A 168 1.75 9.60 -14.52
C LEU A 168 0.91 9.40 -15.78
N VAL A 169 -0.38 9.10 -15.61
CA VAL A 169 -1.26 8.79 -16.75
C VAL A 169 -1.49 10.03 -17.62
N LYS A 170 -1.52 11.23 -17.04
CA LYS A 170 -1.60 12.49 -17.79
C LYS A 170 -0.30 12.87 -18.48
N VAL A 171 0.84 12.62 -17.84
CA VAL A 171 2.16 12.92 -18.41
C VAL A 171 2.48 12.02 -19.59
N PHE A 172 2.31 10.71 -19.43
CA PHE A 172 2.68 9.72 -20.44
C PHE A 172 1.53 9.34 -21.38
N GLY A 173 0.30 9.76 -21.08
CA GLY A 173 -0.91 9.38 -21.81
C GLY A 173 -1.31 7.92 -21.59
N SER A 174 -2.30 7.46 -22.36
CA SER A 174 -2.78 6.07 -22.29
C SER A 174 -1.72 5.08 -22.79
N ALA A 175 -1.47 4.03 -22.01
CA ALA A 175 -0.53 2.97 -22.35
C ALA A 175 -1.12 2.05 -23.43
N ARG A 176 -0.26 1.49 -24.30
CA ARG A 176 -0.64 0.46 -25.27
C ARG A 176 -0.55 -0.95 -24.68
N SER A 177 0.39 -1.16 -23.78
CA SER A 177 0.59 -2.46 -23.12
C SER A 177 1.27 -2.29 -21.77
N LEU A 178 0.96 -3.19 -20.84
CA LEU A 178 1.56 -3.28 -19.51
C LEU A 178 2.34 -4.58 -19.37
N ASN A 179 3.61 -4.48 -18.96
CA ASN A 179 4.45 -5.61 -18.57
C ASN A 179 4.45 -5.71 -17.04
N LEU A 180 3.46 -6.43 -16.51
CA LEU A 180 3.25 -6.63 -15.08
C LEU A 180 3.97 -7.90 -14.57
N PRO A 181 4.45 -7.91 -13.32
CA PRO A 181 5.19 -9.03 -12.77
C PRO A 181 4.30 -10.28 -12.59
N PRO A 182 4.78 -11.51 -12.83
CA PRO A 182 4.07 -12.74 -12.50
C PRO A 182 3.74 -12.92 -11.00
N LEU A 183 2.74 -13.75 -10.74
CA LEU A 183 2.38 -14.19 -9.39
C LEU A 183 3.57 -14.86 -8.69
N GLY A 184 3.77 -14.56 -7.41
CA GLY A 184 4.87 -15.09 -6.62
C GLY A 184 6.22 -14.39 -6.82
N GLU A 185 6.32 -13.42 -7.75
CA GLU A 185 7.56 -12.68 -7.94
C GLU A 185 7.91 -11.81 -6.72
N LYS A 186 9.19 -11.77 -6.37
CA LYS A 186 9.73 -10.93 -5.30
C LYS A 186 10.20 -9.59 -5.85
N MET A 187 9.59 -8.53 -5.35
CA MET A 187 9.85 -7.14 -5.71
C MET A 187 10.68 -6.46 -4.64
N GLN A 188 11.55 -5.54 -5.05
CA GLN A 188 12.36 -4.73 -4.14
C GLN A 188 12.03 -3.25 -4.33
N GLN A 189 11.78 -2.55 -3.22
CA GLN A 189 11.53 -1.10 -3.24
C GLN A 189 12.68 -0.36 -3.96
N ASN A 190 12.34 0.65 -4.77
CA ASN A 190 13.28 1.43 -5.57
C ASN A 190 14.06 0.64 -6.64
N LYS A 191 13.65 -0.60 -6.95
CA LYS A 191 14.12 -1.35 -8.12
C LYS A 191 13.02 -1.41 -9.16
N VAL A 192 13.41 -1.57 -10.42
CA VAL A 192 12.45 -1.79 -11.51
C VAL A 192 11.60 -3.00 -11.17
N GLY A 193 10.28 -2.81 -11.24
CA GLY A 193 9.32 -3.85 -10.92
C GLY A 193 8.40 -4.22 -12.09
N TRP A 194 8.10 -3.25 -12.95
CA TRP A 194 7.20 -3.43 -14.07
C TRP A 194 7.47 -2.35 -15.11
N ALA A 195 6.86 -2.45 -16.29
CA ALA A 195 7.00 -1.45 -17.34
C ALA A 195 5.69 -1.26 -18.10
N PHE A 196 5.55 -0.12 -18.77
CA PHE A 196 4.50 0.11 -19.76
C PHE A 196 5.11 0.59 -21.07
N ALA A 197 4.39 0.35 -22.17
CA ALA A 197 4.81 0.79 -23.49
C ALA A 197 3.71 1.59 -24.18
N ARG A 198 4.13 2.56 -24.99
CA ARG A 198 3.27 3.41 -25.80
C ARG A 198 4.00 3.78 -27.09
N ASN A 199 3.36 3.56 -28.24
CA ASN A 199 3.84 4.01 -29.56
C ASN A 199 5.32 3.71 -29.85
N GLY A 200 5.81 2.53 -29.45
CA GLY A 200 7.21 2.11 -29.66
C GLY A 200 8.19 2.57 -28.58
N HIS A 201 7.74 3.37 -27.61
CA HIS A 201 8.50 3.72 -26.42
C HIS A 201 8.12 2.81 -25.24
N GLU A 202 9.11 2.48 -24.40
CA GLU A 202 8.92 1.70 -23.17
C GLU A 202 9.44 2.51 -21.97
N ALA A 203 8.73 2.41 -20.85
CA ALA A 203 9.09 3.05 -19.59
C ALA A 203 9.02 2.05 -18.44
N ALA A 204 10.16 1.81 -17.80
CA ALA A 204 10.24 1.01 -16.59
C ALA A 204 9.78 1.84 -15.38
N VAL A 205 9.10 1.20 -14.43
CA VAL A 205 8.61 1.83 -13.20
C VAL A 205 9.17 1.11 -11.98
N LEU A 206 9.55 1.90 -10.98
CA LEU A 206 10.08 1.39 -9.72
C LEU A 206 8.98 0.78 -8.86
N SER A 207 9.28 -0.33 -8.20
CA SER A 207 8.41 -0.90 -7.18
C SER A 207 8.32 0.04 -5.96
N PRO A 208 7.11 0.37 -5.48
CA PRO A 208 6.95 1.26 -4.34
C PRO A 208 7.38 0.61 -3.02
N ILE A 209 7.32 -0.72 -2.92
CA ILE A 209 7.46 -1.48 -1.67
C ILE A 209 8.13 -2.84 -1.95
N THR A 210 8.91 -3.33 -0.99
CA THR A 210 9.48 -4.70 -1.05
C THR A 210 8.43 -5.72 -0.64
N GLY A 211 8.21 -6.76 -1.44
CA GLY A 211 7.22 -7.79 -1.15
C GLY A 211 7.07 -8.84 -2.25
N THR A 212 6.03 -9.67 -2.14
CA THR A 212 5.74 -10.76 -3.09
C THR A 212 4.40 -10.52 -3.77
N ILE A 213 4.32 -10.67 -5.10
CA ILE A 213 3.06 -10.51 -5.85
C ILE A 213 2.08 -11.62 -5.49
N LEU A 214 0.86 -11.23 -5.09
CA LEU A 214 -0.24 -12.14 -4.73
C LEU A 214 -1.33 -12.20 -5.80
N ALA A 215 -1.59 -11.07 -6.47
CA ALA A 215 -2.60 -10.99 -7.53
C ALA A 215 -2.20 -9.93 -8.55
N VAL A 216 -2.65 -10.10 -9.80
CA VAL A 216 -2.45 -9.13 -10.89
C VAL A 216 -3.81 -8.85 -11.50
N ASN A 217 -4.09 -7.58 -11.81
CA ASN A 217 -5.30 -7.20 -12.51
C ASN A 217 -5.17 -7.61 -13.99
N HIS A 218 -5.89 -8.66 -14.38
CA HIS A 218 -5.89 -9.13 -15.76
C HIS A 218 -6.65 -8.18 -16.68
N LYS A 219 -7.67 -7.46 -16.17
CA LYS A 219 -8.48 -6.53 -16.97
C LYS A 219 -7.62 -5.43 -17.57
N VAL A 220 -6.72 -4.81 -16.79
CA VAL A 220 -5.80 -3.77 -17.30
C VAL A 220 -4.74 -4.30 -18.26
N ARG A 221 -4.45 -5.61 -18.26
CA ARG A 221 -3.54 -6.20 -19.26
C ARG A 221 -4.22 -6.31 -20.63
N GLU A 222 -5.51 -6.63 -20.63
CA GLU A 222 -6.36 -6.72 -21.82
C GLU A 222 -6.83 -5.34 -22.29
N HIS A 223 -7.06 -4.44 -21.34
CA HIS A 223 -7.57 -3.08 -21.50
C HIS A 223 -6.69 -2.04 -20.77
N PRO A 224 -5.46 -1.76 -21.25
CA PRO A 224 -4.53 -0.82 -20.60
C PRO A 224 -5.10 0.61 -20.43
N GLU A 225 -6.05 1.01 -21.26
CA GLU A 225 -6.76 2.29 -21.19
C GLU A 225 -7.46 2.51 -19.84
N MET A 226 -7.88 1.44 -19.17
CA MET A 226 -8.52 1.54 -17.85
C MET A 226 -7.63 2.19 -16.80
N VAL A 227 -6.30 2.02 -16.92
CA VAL A 227 -5.33 2.66 -16.02
C VAL A 227 -5.37 4.17 -16.18
N HIS A 228 -5.59 4.65 -17.40
CA HIS A 228 -5.66 6.07 -17.71
C HIS A 228 -7.02 6.68 -17.30
N GLU A 229 -8.11 5.95 -17.50
CA GLU A 229 -9.47 6.42 -17.21
C GLU A 229 -9.78 6.46 -15.71
N ASP A 230 -9.34 5.46 -14.96
CA ASP A 230 -9.68 5.30 -13.54
C ASP A 230 -8.49 4.75 -12.71
N PRO A 231 -7.42 5.55 -12.57
CA PRO A 231 -6.15 5.11 -11.98
C PRO A 231 -6.23 4.63 -10.52
N TYR A 232 -7.26 5.07 -9.77
CA TYR A 232 -7.36 4.83 -8.33
C TYR A 232 -8.40 3.78 -7.93
N ASN A 233 -9.25 3.36 -8.86
CA ASN A 233 -10.23 2.31 -8.64
C ASN A 233 -9.97 1.14 -9.59
N THR A 234 -10.58 1.09 -10.76
CA THR A 234 -10.50 -0.09 -11.66
C THR A 234 -9.13 -0.27 -12.32
N GLY A 235 -8.33 0.80 -12.40
CA GLY A 235 -6.98 0.85 -12.97
C GLY A 235 -5.84 0.35 -12.06
N TRP A 236 -6.13 -0.31 -10.93
CA TRP A 236 -5.08 -0.93 -10.10
C TRP A 236 -4.31 -2.01 -10.89
N LEU A 237 -3.04 -2.21 -10.57
CA LEU A 237 -2.14 -3.09 -11.35
C LEU A 237 -1.97 -4.47 -10.71
N PHE A 238 -1.58 -4.51 -9.44
CA PHE A 238 -1.32 -5.75 -8.71
C PHE A 238 -1.52 -5.58 -7.20
N ILE A 239 -1.68 -6.70 -6.50
CA ILE A 239 -1.70 -6.79 -5.03
C ILE A 239 -0.47 -7.57 -4.61
N MET A 240 0.17 -7.13 -3.52
CA MET A 240 1.36 -7.76 -2.99
C MET A 240 1.32 -7.92 -1.47
N GLU A 241 2.05 -8.92 -0.98
CA GLU A 241 2.35 -9.09 0.44
C GLU A 241 3.65 -8.35 0.79
N PRO A 242 3.62 -7.31 1.63
CA PRO A 242 4.81 -6.54 1.96
C PRO A 242 5.72 -7.27 2.95
N VAL A 243 7.03 -7.22 2.72
CA VAL A 243 8.02 -7.71 3.70
C VAL A 243 8.37 -6.58 4.68
N MET A 244 7.95 -6.67 5.94
CA MET A 244 8.17 -5.62 6.97
C MET A 244 7.47 -4.28 6.62
N PRO A 245 6.13 -4.22 6.60
CA PRO A 245 5.36 -3.09 6.09
C PRO A 245 5.79 -1.73 6.66
N LYS A 246 6.01 -1.60 7.97
CA LYS A 246 6.45 -0.35 8.61
C LYS A 246 7.79 0.20 8.11
N ARG A 247 8.70 -0.66 7.65
CA ARG A 247 10.01 -0.23 7.13
C ARG A 247 9.89 0.25 5.69
N ASN A 248 9.07 -0.43 4.87
CA ASN A 248 8.88 -0.08 3.47
C ASN A 248 8.10 1.22 3.27
N LEU A 249 7.34 1.67 4.28
CA LEU A 249 6.71 2.98 4.26
C LEU A 249 7.71 4.15 4.30
N LYS A 250 8.97 3.90 4.68
CA LYS A 250 10.00 4.95 4.66
C LYS A 250 10.32 5.34 3.22
N GLY A 251 10.10 6.61 2.89
CA GLY A 251 10.34 7.13 1.54
C GLY A 251 9.08 7.20 0.67
N LEU A 252 7.92 6.81 1.20
CA LEU A 252 6.63 7.09 0.58
C LEU A 252 6.03 8.37 1.17
N TYR A 253 5.35 9.13 0.34
CA TYR A 253 4.63 10.34 0.71
C TYR A 253 3.21 10.00 1.16
N PHE A 254 2.70 10.66 2.19
CA PHE A 254 1.35 10.43 2.73
C PHE A 254 0.70 11.73 3.22
N GLY A 255 -0.62 11.86 3.04
CA GLY A 255 -1.40 13.01 3.51
C GLY A 255 -0.90 14.33 2.94
N ARG A 256 -0.62 15.32 3.81
CA ARG A 256 -0.14 16.64 3.33
C ARG A 256 1.20 16.58 2.59
N GLU A 257 2.05 15.61 2.93
CA GLU A 257 3.36 15.47 2.28
C GLU A 257 3.21 15.05 0.82
N SER A 258 2.23 14.20 0.50
CA SER A 258 1.99 13.76 -0.88
C SER A 258 1.47 14.89 -1.76
N VAL A 259 0.62 15.77 -1.23
CA VAL A 259 0.17 16.97 -1.93
C VAL A 259 1.35 17.90 -2.26
N GLN A 260 2.18 18.21 -1.28
CA GLN A 260 3.36 19.07 -1.49
C GLN A 260 4.38 18.46 -2.44
N TRP A 261 4.54 17.13 -2.43
CA TRP A 261 5.38 16.43 -3.39
C TRP A 261 4.81 16.55 -4.81
N MET A 262 3.51 16.32 -4.98
CA MET A 262 2.84 16.41 -6.28
C MET A 262 2.91 17.83 -6.87
N GLU A 263 2.72 18.87 -6.05
CA GLU A 263 2.90 20.27 -6.47
C GLU A 263 4.32 20.52 -7.02
N LYS A 264 5.35 19.91 -6.41
CA LYS A 264 6.73 20.03 -6.90
C LYS A 264 6.98 19.27 -8.19
N GLU A 265 6.39 18.09 -8.37
CA GLU A 265 6.49 17.35 -9.64
C GLU A 265 5.76 18.12 -10.76
N SER A 266 4.60 18.70 -10.48
CA SER A 266 3.90 19.60 -11.40
C SER A 266 4.76 20.80 -11.81
N GLN A 267 5.39 21.49 -10.86
CA GLN A 267 6.30 22.61 -11.14
C GLN A 267 7.51 22.19 -11.99
N ARG A 268 8.05 20.98 -11.78
CA ARG A 268 9.13 20.44 -12.60
C ARG A 268 8.68 20.18 -14.03
N LEU A 269 7.49 19.62 -14.21
CA LEU A 269 6.91 19.40 -15.54
C LEU A 269 6.74 20.73 -16.29
N LEU A 270 6.15 21.73 -15.64
CA LEU A 270 6.00 23.07 -16.23
C LEU A 270 7.34 23.69 -16.63
N SER A 271 8.41 23.43 -15.86
CA SER A 271 9.75 23.90 -16.20
C SER A 271 10.33 23.20 -17.44
N LEU A 272 9.96 21.94 -17.71
CA LEU A 272 10.35 21.21 -18.92
C LEU A 272 9.54 21.65 -20.15
N MET A 273 8.29 22.06 -19.97
CA MET A 273 7.42 22.57 -21.04
C MET A 273 7.80 23.98 -21.51
N GLY A 274 8.65 24.69 -20.76
CA GLY A 274 9.12 26.03 -21.10
C GLY A 274 8.28 27.17 -20.50
N PRO A 275 8.79 28.42 -20.59
CA PRO A 275 8.22 29.57 -19.88
C PRO A 275 6.83 29.97 -20.39
N GLU A 276 6.54 29.82 -21.68
CA GLU A 276 5.24 30.18 -22.28
C GLU A 276 4.08 29.39 -21.66
N TYR A 277 4.32 28.11 -21.30
CA TYR A 277 3.30 27.27 -20.70
C TYR A 277 3.12 27.50 -19.20
N LYS A 278 4.18 27.94 -18.52
CA LYS A 278 4.12 28.30 -17.09
C LYS A 278 3.13 29.44 -16.84
N ASP A 279 3.05 30.39 -17.76
CA ASP A 279 2.14 31.53 -17.68
C ASP A 279 0.68 31.10 -17.97
N LEU A 280 0.48 30.11 -18.86
CA LEU A 280 -0.84 29.52 -19.13
C LEU A 280 -1.38 28.72 -17.94
N ALA A 281 -0.53 27.92 -17.29
CA ALA A 281 -0.92 27.14 -16.11
C ALA A 281 -1.39 28.02 -14.93
N ALA A 282 -0.90 29.26 -14.84
CA ALA A 282 -1.32 30.22 -13.82
C ALA A 282 -2.78 30.72 -13.99
N THR A 283 -3.39 30.50 -15.16
CA THR A 283 -4.77 30.93 -15.45
C THR A 283 -5.84 29.89 -15.07
N GLY A 284 -5.45 28.75 -14.51
CA GLY A 284 -6.38 27.71 -14.03
C GLY A 284 -6.93 26.80 -15.13
N ALA A 285 -6.22 26.69 -16.26
CA ALA A 285 -6.56 25.76 -17.34
C ALA A 285 -6.55 24.30 -16.84
N GLU A 286 -7.45 23.47 -17.40
CA GLU A 286 -7.49 22.03 -17.12
C GLU A 286 -6.15 21.37 -17.47
N SER A 287 -5.70 20.44 -16.63
CA SER A 287 -4.48 19.67 -16.87
C SER A 287 -4.61 18.89 -18.19
N ILE A 288 -3.61 18.99 -19.07
CA ILE A 288 -3.55 18.20 -20.30
C ILE A 288 -3.59 16.71 -19.94
N SER A 289 -4.50 15.96 -20.58
CA SER A 289 -4.63 14.52 -20.37
C SER A 289 -3.52 13.69 -21.01
N ASP A 290 -2.75 14.27 -21.92
CA ASP A 290 -1.62 13.61 -22.58
C ASP A 290 -0.50 14.61 -22.93
N VAL A 291 0.41 14.82 -21.98
CA VAL A 291 1.49 15.80 -22.12
C VAL A 291 2.50 15.34 -23.18
N TYR A 292 2.94 14.08 -23.14
CA TYR A 292 3.89 13.56 -24.13
C TYR A 292 3.32 13.60 -25.56
N GLY A 293 2.04 13.29 -25.74
CA GLY A 293 1.38 13.37 -27.05
C GLY A 293 1.25 14.82 -27.56
N SER A 294 1.08 15.78 -26.66
CA SER A 294 0.92 17.20 -27.01
C SER A 294 2.27 17.93 -27.18
N PHE A 295 3.30 17.52 -26.44
CA PHE A 295 4.65 18.13 -26.42
C PHE A 295 5.74 17.06 -26.58
N PRO A 296 5.80 16.37 -27.73
CA PRO A 296 6.77 15.30 -27.97
C PRO A 296 8.23 15.77 -27.92
N GLU A 297 8.49 17.07 -28.12
CA GLU A 297 9.81 17.70 -28.08
C GLU A 297 10.48 17.65 -26.71
N ILE A 298 9.73 17.46 -25.62
CA ILE A 298 10.29 17.23 -24.28
C ILE A 298 11.14 15.95 -24.28
N GLY A 299 10.75 14.97 -25.08
CA GLY A 299 11.42 13.68 -25.21
C GLY A 299 10.98 12.66 -24.15
N TRP A 300 10.68 11.45 -24.61
CA TRP A 300 10.24 10.35 -23.76
C TRP A 300 11.25 10.05 -22.64
N ASP A 301 12.53 9.91 -22.99
CA ASP A 301 13.58 9.54 -22.04
C ASP A 301 13.79 10.60 -20.94
N VAL A 302 13.55 11.88 -21.27
CA VAL A 302 13.60 12.97 -20.30
C VAL A 302 12.47 12.83 -19.28
N LEU A 303 11.25 12.55 -19.73
CA LEU A 303 10.10 12.31 -18.84
C LEU A 303 10.32 11.06 -17.96
N VAL A 304 10.77 9.95 -18.55
CA VAL A 304 11.06 8.70 -17.82
C VAL A 304 12.13 8.93 -16.75
N LYS A 305 13.25 9.56 -17.11
CA LYS A 305 14.34 9.87 -16.16
C LYS A 305 13.90 10.84 -15.06
N THR A 306 13.10 11.83 -15.41
CA THR A 306 12.69 12.88 -14.47
C THR A 306 11.65 12.37 -13.48
N PHE A 307 10.61 11.69 -13.96
CA PHE A 307 9.44 11.35 -13.13
C PHE A 307 9.44 9.90 -12.66
N LEU A 308 9.89 8.95 -13.48
CA LEU A 308 9.92 7.53 -13.08
C LEU A 308 11.22 7.13 -12.38
N ARG A 309 12.26 7.99 -12.46
CA ARG A 309 13.60 7.75 -11.90
C ARG A 309 14.27 6.49 -12.45
N THR A 310 13.85 6.10 -13.65
CA THR A 310 14.36 4.98 -14.44
C THR A 310 14.93 5.52 -15.76
N GLY A 311 15.63 4.69 -16.54
CA GLY A 311 16.34 5.12 -17.75
C GLY A 311 17.85 5.12 -17.58
N GLN A 312 18.57 4.77 -18.65
CA GLN A 312 20.02 4.52 -18.59
C GLN A 312 20.84 5.77 -18.24
N LYS A 313 22.02 5.53 -17.65
CA LYS A 313 23.13 6.50 -17.69
C LYS A 313 23.67 6.59 -19.11
#